data_AF-A0A897NN39-F1
#
_entry.id   AF-A0A897NN39-F1
#
_cell.length_a   1.000
_cell.length_b   1.000
_cell.length_c   1.000
_cell.angle_alpha   90.00
_cell.angle_beta   90.00
_cell.angle_gamma   90.00
#
_symmetry.space_group_name_H-M   'P 1'
#
loop_
_entity.id
_entity.type
_entity.pdbx_description
1 polymer ?
#
loop_
_entity_poly.entity_id
_entity_poly.type
_entity_poly.pdbx_seq_one_letter_code
_entity_poly.pdbx_strand_id
1 'polypeptide(L)'
;MATLTERSDADGSDLDRRAIRRAMQRRACEIERRELDRAITRLESKRNLTDEQRAVLAETAAAIAAGVLAGPDAVLAESELDDLQTVHTLLTDENRGTDVST
;
A
#
# COMPACT_ATOMS: atom_id res chain seq x y z
N MET A 1 -14.37 -35.21 -17.31
CA MET A 1 -15.02 -33.94 -17.72
C MET A 1 -15.23 -33.10 -16.47
N ALA A 2 -14.16 -32.50 -15.94
CA ALA A 2 -14.16 -31.71 -14.70
C ALA A 2 -13.02 -30.70 -14.75
N THR A 3 -12.97 -29.86 -15.79
CA THR A 3 -11.84 -28.92 -16.04
C THR A 3 -12.28 -27.51 -16.37
N LEU A 4 -13.59 -27.21 -16.36
CA LEU A 4 -14.10 -25.90 -16.74
C LEU A 4 -14.39 -24.99 -15.54
N THR A 5 -14.78 -25.56 -14.39
CA THR A 5 -15.10 -24.79 -13.18
C THR A 5 -13.85 -24.28 -12.46
N GLU A 6 -12.85 -25.14 -12.25
CA GLU A 6 -11.59 -24.76 -11.54
C GLU A 6 -10.78 -23.68 -12.28
N ARG A 7 -10.87 -23.64 -13.62
CA ARG A 7 -10.14 -22.65 -14.43
C ARG A 7 -10.76 -21.24 -14.37
N SER A 8 -12.07 -21.16 -14.14
CA SER A 8 -12.78 -19.88 -14.00
C SER A 8 -12.53 -19.24 -12.64
N ASP A 9 -12.48 -20.06 -11.58
CA ASP A 9 -12.26 -19.59 -10.21
C ASP A 9 -10.81 -19.13 -9.99
N ALA A 10 -9.84 -19.84 -10.58
CA ALA A 10 -8.43 -19.45 -10.53
C ALA A 10 -8.19 -18.09 -11.21
N ASP A 11 -8.77 -17.85 -12.40
CA ASP A 11 -8.60 -16.59 -13.15
C ASP A 11 -9.27 -15.40 -12.45
N GLY A 12 -10.42 -15.63 -11.81
CA GLY A 12 -11.07 -14.65 -10.93
C GLY A 12 -10.22 -14.27 -9.72
N SER A 13 -9.65 -15.27 -9.02
CA SER A 13 -8.78 -15.03 -7.86
C SER A 13 -7.52 -14.23 -8.19
N ASP A 14 -6.93 -14.46 -9.36
CA ASP A 14 -5.75 -13.73 -9.81
C ASP A 14 -6.05 -12.28 -10.18
N LEU A 15 -7.23 -12.02 -10.74
CA LEU A 15 -7.70 -10.66 -10.99
C LEU A 15 -7.92 -9.89 -9.68
N ASP A 16 -8.49 -10.54 -8.66
CA ASP A 16 -8.72 -9.96 -7.33
C ASP A 16 -7.39 -9.65 -6.62
N ARG A 17 -6.42 -10.58 -6.63
CA ARG A 17 -5.07 -10.34 -6.09
C ARG A 17 -4.40 -9.13 -6.75
N ARG A 18 -4.48 -9.02 -8.07
CA ARG A 18 -3.91 -7.88 -8.82
C ARG A 18 -4.63 -6.57 -8.51
N ALA A 19 -5.96 -6.61 -8.28
CA ALA A 19 -6.71 -5.42 -7.88
C ALA A 19 -6.27 -4.94 -6.49
N ILE A 20 -6.17 -5.85 -5.53
CA ILE A 20 -5.74 -5.56 -4.16
C ILE A 20 -4.31 -5.05 -4.11
N ARG A 21 -3.36 -5.73 -4.77
CA ARG A 21 -1.98 -5.25 -4.86
C ARG A 21 -1.90 -3.82 -5.41
N ARG A 22 -2.67 -3.52 -6.46
CA ARG A 22 -2.71 -2.16 -7.02
C ARG A 22 -3.33 -1.15 -6.05
N ALA A 23 -4.35 -1.52 -5.29
CA ALA A 23 -4.94 -0.66 -4.26
C ALA A 23 -3.92 -0.37 -3.14
N MET A 24 -3.22 -1.39 -2.65
CA MET A 24 -2.15 -1.24 -1.67
C MET A 24 -1.04 -0.32 -2.14
N GLN A 25 -0.55 -0.53 -3.36
CA GLN A 25 0.50 0.30 -3.95
C GLN A 25 0.07 1.76 -4.07
N ARG A 26 -1.16 2.03 -4.56
CA ARG A 26 -1.69 3.39 -4.62
C ARG A 26 -1.71 4.04 -3.24
N ARG A 27 -2.22 3.32 -2.25
CA ARG A 27 -2.32 3.83 -0.88
C ARG A 27 -0.95 4.09 -0.26
N ALA A 28 0.01 3.20 -0.47
CA ALA A 28 1.38 3.39 -0.02
C ALA A 28 2.01 4.64 -0.64
N CYS A 29 1.87 4.83 -1.97
CA CYS A 29 2.37 6.02 -2.64
C CYS A 29 1.73 7.33 -2.13
N GLU A 30 0.43 7.32 -1.81
CA GLU A 30 -0.24 8.48 -1.21
C GLU A 30 0.33 8.83 0.17
N ILE A 31 0.51 7.81 1.03
CA ILE A 31 1.06 7.97 2.37
C ILE A 31 2.51 8.43 2.28
N GLU A 32 3.33 7.77 1.46
CA GLU A 32 4.74 8.10 1.24
C GLU A 32 4.91 9.58 0.87
N ARG A 33 4.17 10.05 -0.16
CA ARG A 33 4.22 11.45 -0.59
C ARG A 33 3.80 12.40 0.52
N ARG A 34 2.68 12.12 1.19
CA ARG A 34 2.15 12.97 2.27
C ARG A 34 3.14 13.10 3.42
N GLU A 35 3.74 11.99 3.86
CA GLU A 35 4.67 12.00 4.99
C GLU A 35 6.04 12.56 4.61
N LEU A 36 6.51 12.33 3.37
CA LEU A 36 7.72 12.98 2.85
C LEU A 36 7.57 14.50 2.81
N ASP A 37 6.47 15.02 2.27
CA ASP A 37 6.21 16.46 2.22
C ASP A 37 6.16 17.08 3.63
N ARG A 38 5.54 16.39 4.58
CA ARG A 38 5.51 16.79 6.00
C ARG A 38 6.91 16.81 6.61
N ALA A 39 7.72 15.79 6.33
CA ALA A 39 9.08 15.70 6.81
C ALA A 39 9.96 16.83 6.26
N ILE A 40 9.90 17.08 4.95
CA ILE A 40 10.61 18.19 4.28
C ILE A 40 10.19 19.52 4.89
N THR A 41 8.88 19.81 4.97
CA THR A 41 8.36 21.05 5.54
C THR A 41 8.89 21.27 6.96
N ARG A 42 8.85 20.23 7.81
CA ARG A 42 9.32 20.31 9.19
C ARG A 42 10.82 20.51 9.29
N LEU A 43 11.62 19.88 8.43
CA LEU A 43 13.07 20.05 8.40
C LEU A 43 13.47 21.44 7.87
N GLU A 44 12.82 21.90 6.80
CA GLU A 44 13.10 23.20 6.18
C GLU A 44 12.75 24.38 7.09
N SER A 45 11.73 24.24 7.95
CA SER A 45 11.44 25.23 8.99
C SER A 45 12.60 25.47 9.98
N LYS A 46 13.56 24.53 10.07
CA LYS A 46 14.74 24.64 10.94
C LYS A 46 15.99 25.01 10.16
N ARG A 47 16.12 24.51 8.94
CA ARG A 47 17.28 24.70 8.07
C ARG A 47 16.90 24.35 6.63
N ASN A 48 17.33 25.18 5.68
CA ASN A 48 17.24 24.85 4.27
C ASN A 48 17.95 23.53 3.95
N LEU A 49 17.20 22.59 3.39
CA LEU A 49 17.73 21.34 2.86
C LEU A 49 18.42 21.59 1.52
N THR A 50 19.50 20.85 1.27
CA THR A 50 20.09 20.76 -0.06
C THR A 50 19.27 19.80 -0.93
N ASP A 51 19.46 19.87 -2.25
CA ASP A 51 18.84 18.92 -3.17
C ASP A 51 19.23 17.48 -2.87
N GLU A 52 20.49 17.25 -2.51
CA GLU A 52 21.00 15.93 -2.08
C GLU A 52 20.26 15.41 -0.84
N GLN A 53 20.02 16.27 0.16
CA GLN A 53 19.29 15.87 1.37
C GLN A 53 17.82 15.56 1.06
N ARG A 54 17.20 16.31 0.14
CA ARG A 54 15.84 16.02 -0.32
C ARG A 54 15.78 14.68 -1.06
N ALA A 55 16.77 14.38 -1.91
CA ALA A 55 16.87 13.11 -2.61
C ALA A 55 17.00 11.93 -1.63
N VAL A 56 17.89 12.03 -0.64
CA VAL A 56 18.05 11.00 0.41
C VAL A 56 16.76 10.77 1.18
N LEU A 57 16.01 11.83 1.51
CA LEU A 57 14.71 11.69 2.18
C LEU A 57 13.68 10.98 1.29
N ALA A 58 13.65 11.29 -0.01
CA ALA A 58 12.77 10.61 -0.96
C ALA A 58 13.12 9.12 -1.09
N GLU A 59 14.39 8.78 -1.24
CA GLU A 59 14.86 7.39 -1.28
C GLU A 59 14.53 6.64 0.01
N THR A 60 14.70 7.30 1.16
CA THR A 60 14.35 6.73 2.47
C THR A 60 12.85 6.46 2.57
N ALA A 61 12.00 7.39 2.15
CA ALA A 61 10.55 7.22 2.17
C ALA A 61 10.11 6.06 1.27
N ALA A 62 10.65 5.97 0.06
CA ALA A 62 10.39 4.87 -0.87
C ALA A 62 10.83 3.51 -0.31
N ALA A 63 12.02 3.44 0.31
CA ALA A 63 12.53 2.22 0.93
C ALA A 63 11.65 1.76 2.10
N ILE A 64 11.15 2.69 2.92
CA ILE A 64 10.21 2.39 4.01
C ILE A 64 8.90 1.85 3.44
N ALA A 65 8.31 2.52 2.43
CA ALA A 65 7.07 2.08 1.81
C ALA A 65 7.20 0.67 1.20
N ALA A 66 8.29 0.40 0.49
CA ALA A 66 8.59 -0.92 -0.06
C ALA A 66 8.78 -1.98 1.04
N GLY A 67 9.53 -1.65 2.09
CA GLY A 67 9.74 -2.56 3.22
C GLY A 67 8.46 -2.93 3.97
N VAL A 68 7.56 -1.95 4.17
CA VAL A 68 6.26 -2.18 4.79
C VAL A 68 5.35 -3.02 3.90
N LEU A 69 5.37 -2.80 2.57
CA LEU A 69 4.54 -3.56 1.63
C LEU A 69 5.03 -4.99 1.40
N ALA A 70 6.31 -5.29 1.60
CA ALA A 70 6.88 -6.60 1.31
C ALA A 70 6.18 -7.76 2.05
N GLY A 71 5.84 -7.56 3.33
CA GLY A 71 5.11 -8.56 4.12
C GLY A 71 3.71 -8.85 3.58
N PRO A 72 2.84 -7.83 3.44
CA PRO A 72 1.53 -8.00 2.83
C PRO A 72 1.57 -8.53 1.39
N ASP A 73 2.54 -8.14 0.57
CA ASP A 73 2.67 -8.67 -0.81
C ASP A 73 2.98 -10.18 -0.80
N ALA A 74 3.77 -10.66 0.16
CA ALA A 74 4.04 -12.07 0.35
C ALA A 74 2.78 -12.83 0.82
N VAL A 75 2.05 -12.28 1.80
CA VAL A 75 0.79 -12.87 2.28
C VAL A 75 -0.23 -12.96 1.15
N LEU A 76 -0.41 -11.89 0.36
CA LEU A 76 -1.33 -11.86 -0.78
C LEU A 76 -1.04 -12.93 -1.85
N ALA A 77 0.23 -13.32 -1.99
CA ALA A 77 0.60 -14.37 -2.93
C ALA A 77 0.13 -15.77 -2.46
N GLU A 78 -0.06 -15.94 -1.14
CA GLU A 78 -0.43 -17.21 -0.51
C GLU A 78 -1.91 -17.25 -0.07
N SER A 79 -2.62 -16.12 -0.08
CA SER A 79 -4.01 -16.00 0.41
C SER A 79 -5.07 -16.66 -0.49
N GLU A 80 -6.09 -17.20 0.17
CA GLU A 80 -7.34 -17.67 -0.43
C GLU A 80 -8.32 -16.51 -0.71
N LEU A 81 -9.32 -16.75 -1.56
CA LEU A 81 -10.27 -15.75 -2.07
C LEU A 81 -11.06 -15.00 -0.98
N ASP A 82 -11.47 -15.67 0.10
CA ASP A 82 -12.27 -15.05 1.16
C ASP A 82 -11.46 -14.02 1.97
N ASP A 83 -10.16 -14.25 2.17
CA ASP A 83 -9.27 -13.31 2.84
C ASP A 83 -9.05 -12.04 1.99
N LEU A 84 -9.05 -12.18 0.66
CA LEU A 84 -8.85 -11.10 -0.29
C LEU A 84 -9.98 -10.06 -0.24
N GLN A 85 -11.24 -10.47 -0.07
CA GLN A 85 -12.37 -9.54 0.01
C GLN A 85 -12.30 -8.64 1.25
N THR A 86 -11.83 -9.18 2.38
CA THR A 86 -11.63 -8.41 3.62
C THR A 86 -10.53 -7.36 3.42
N VAL A 87 -9.41 -7.74 2.81
CA VAL A 87 -8.30 -6.82 2.52
C VAL A 87 -8.72 -5.73 1.52
N HIS A 88 -9.45 -6.09 0.46
CA HIS A 88 -9.94 -5.12 -0.51
C HIS A 88 -10.81 -4.04 0.17
N THR A 89 -11.74 -4.45 1.03
CA THR A 89 -12.65 -3.53 1.74
C THR A 89 -11.87 -2.56 2.61
N LEU A 90 -10.89 -3.03 3.40
CA LEU A 90 -10.05 -2.18 4.25
C LEU A 90 -9.20 -1.16 3.47
N LEU A 91 -8.84 -1.49 2.23
CA LEU A 91 -8.03 -0.62 1.36
C LEU A 91 -8.87 0.41 0.61
N THR A 92 -10.15 0.10 0.34
CA THR A 92 -11.07 1.00 -0.39
C THR A 92 -11.97 1.81 0.52
N ASP A 93 -12.14 1.42 1.79
CA ASP A 93 -12.97 2.16 2.73
C ASP A 93 -12.23 3.40 3.24
N GLU A 94 -12.44 4.53 2.56
CA GLU A 94 -11.97 5.87 2.96
C GLU A 94 -12.65 6.40 4.25
N ASN A 95 -13.50 5.62 4.94
CA ASN A 95 -14.35 6.11 6.03
C ASN A 95 -14.11 5.48 7.41
N ARG A 96 -12.85 5.43 7.85
CA ARG A 96 -12.57 5.56 9.29
C ARG A 96 -11.73 6.80 9.54
N GLY A 97 -12.45 7.92 9.53
CA GLY A 97 -12.11 9.06 10.35
C GLY A 97 -11.67 8.60 11.73
N THR A 98 -10.57 9.18 12.15
CA THR A 98 -10.14 9.28 13.54
C THR A 98 -11.32 9.62 14.44
N ASP A 99 -11.91 8.60 15.06
CA ASP A 99 -12.65 8.75 16.30
C ASP A 99 -11.98 7.86 17.33
N VAL A 100 -10.80 8.29 17.74
CA VAL A 100 -10.25 7.94 19.05
C VAL A 100 -10.45 9.18 19.91
N SER A 101 -11.69 9.37 20.35
CA SER A 101 -11.96 10.13 21.56
C SER A 101 -11.68 9.21 22.75
N THR A 102 -10.56 9.42 23.45
CA THR A 102 -10.44 9.21 24.90
C THR A 102 -9.33 10.10 25.43
#